data_AF-A0A9P7H0N1-F1
#
_entry.id   AF-A0A9P7H0N1-F1
#
_cell.length_a   1.000
_cell.length_b   1.000
_cell.length_c   1.000
_cell.angle_alpha   90.00
_cell.angle_beta   90.00
_cell.angle_gamma   90.00
#
_symmetry.space_group_name_H-M   'P 1'
#
loop_
_entity.id
_entity.type
_entity.pdbx_description
1 polymer ?
#
loop_
_entity_poly.entity_id
_entity_poly.type
_entity_poly.pdbx_seq_one_letter_code
_entity_poly.pdbx_strand_id
1 'polypeptide(L)'
;MTSTQENNGWLRQMFGNTGYQELPTTTVKDHAESNTQIIPKRFLRLSTRGFCLLVAAIIFVPTLLALAALEGRQYLSDGTADVFDMSGTVEPVTEAAKGVATIPGSIPVMANPSAVSAQNILNRRLVILLPANSPGANLCKVMMTAIALGYPTPIIINWGKSGSHLAKIGGVLDYLDWSAKEGPKSGNHLEEDDLVMVVDSADSWFQLPPSVLLHRYHQTNAEANERLQKQWTSKSEMPMKQTIIVSAQKRCWPQLKAGSNLHCSELPESPLRKDMYGPETDNDPDGRYVNFRVRYINSGAFIGPVGDMRRYFRRAQELYVASKAIMTTNFYSDQGFFGEIWAEQEMWRTWRREIGDSIDPQNNVSTLVRDRLEFHVGLDYYQTISIPTVFEEDDGDLVTLNNQTYIAERSRTLQIEPVRLTNLPIEIINATNPLERILTPSEKRTLNWGDMTLYADFFTTAIPVNVHHNAHIHNLKQRLVWWWPRMWFFPHLRELVTTQLKEPRQSPLGRVETLEGRAVYWGLAAYKEIRRFMPKQKALVKTDFESICQSNWAKKKKRNWWDVVFMDGEGTFKL
;
A
#
# COMPACT_ATOMS: atom_id res chain seq x y z
N MET A 1 -7.02 -15.43 67.80
CA MET A 1 -5.71 -16.10 67.71
C MET A 1 -5.75 -17.00 66.49
N THR A 2 -4.83 -16.79 65.54
CA THR A 2 -4.56 -17.53 64.27
C THR A 2 -5.77 -17.63 63.30
N SER A 3 -5.73 -17.36 62.01
CA SER A 3 -4.67 -17.14 61.01
C SER A 3 -5.38 -16.54 59.77
N THR A 4 -4.90 -15.42 59.24
CA THR A 4 -5.38 -14.76 58.02
C THR A 4 -4.18 -14.35 57.18
N GLN A 5 -4.04 -14.91 55.99
CA GLN A 5 -3.15 -14.52 54.88
C GLN A 5 -3.61 -15.35 53.67
N GLU A 6 -3.64 -14.89 52.41
CA GLU A 6 -3.18 -13.62 51.85
C GLU A 6 -3.79 -13.49 50.44
N ASN A 7 -4.25 -12.27 50.12
CA ASN A 7 -4.65 -11.82 48.80
C ASN A 7 -3.63 -10.74 48.40
N ASN A 8 -3.33 -10.61 47.09
CA ASN A 8 -2.52 -9.56 46.42
C ASN A 8 -1.06 -9.92 46.05
N GLY A 9 -0.88 -10.55 44.88
CA GLY A 9 0.43 -10.94 44.34
C GLY A 9 0.74 -10.52 42.90
N TRP A 10 0.11 -9.47 42.35
CA TRP A 10 0.35 -9.09 40.93
C TRP A 10 0.88 -7.65 40.69
N LEU A 11 0.75 -6.74 41.66
CA LEU A 11 1.13 -5.32 41.50
C LEU A 11 2.55 -4.93 41.96
N ARG A 12 3.38 -5.88 42.41
CA ARG A 12 4.76 -5.62 42.88
C ARG A 12 5.88 -6.06 41.94
N GLN A 13 5.56 -6.56 40.74
CA GLN A 13 6.57 -7.06 39.79
C GLN A 13 6.94 -6.06 38.68
N MET A 14 6.32 -4.88 38.62
CA MET A 14 6.60 -3.87 37.59
C MET A 14 7.57 -2.75 37.99
N PHE A 15 7.98 -2.64 39.26
CA PHE A 15 8.91 -1.57 39.68
C PHE A 15 9.89 -2.06 40.75
N GLY A 16 11.10 -2.44 40.34
CA GLY A 16 12.20 -2.69 41.27
C GLY A 16 13.35 -3.52 40.69
N ASN A 17 14.30 -2.88 40.01
CA ASN A 17 15.73 -3.06 40.30
C ASN A 17 16.59 -2.13 39.42
N THR A 18 17.02 -1.03 40.02
CA THR A 18 18.16 -0.22 39.61
C THR A 18 19.43 -0.87 40.14
N GLY A 19 20.27 -1.40 39.25
CA GLY A 19 21.59 -1.94 39.57
C GLY A 19 22.65 -1.26 38.70
N TYR A 20 23.28 -0.23 39.26
CA TYR A 20 24.48 0.42 38.73
C TYR A 20 25.67 -0.55 38.74
N GLN A 21 26.46 -0.55 37.67
CA GLN A 21 27.85 -1.02 37.70
C GLN A 21 28.73 -0.02 36.95
N GLU A 22 29.68 0.55 37.70
CA GLU A 22 30.69 1.51 37.25
C GLU A 22 31.68 0.87 36.28
N LEU A 23 32.10 1.62 35.26
CA LEU A 23 33.27 1.32 34.42
C LEU A 23 34.20 2.54 34.38
N PRO A 24 35.53 2.32 34.29
CA PRO A 24 36.53 3.25 34.79
C PRO A 24 36.82 4.42 33.84
N THR A 25 37.08 5.56 34.47
CA THR A 25 37.62 6.79 33.88
C THR A 25 39.09 6.65 33.49
N THR A 26 39.46 7.10 32.30
CA THR A 26 40.73 7.82 32.06
C THR A 26 40.72 8.65 30.78
N THR A 27 40.68 9.97 30.99
CA THR A 27 41.48 11.05 30.37
C THR A 27 41.63 11.18 28.84
N VAL A 28 41.11 12.32 28.38
CA VAL A 28 41.46 13.06 27.16
C VAL A 28 42.91 13.55 27.19
N LYS A 29 43.61 13.45 26.05
CA LYS A 29 44.68 14.37 25.66
C LYS A 29 44.58 14.67 24.17
N ASP A 30 44.43 15.95 23.85
CA ASP A 30 44.66 16.54 22.53
C ASP A 30 46.14 16.46 22.14
N HIS A 31 46.45 16.34 20.84
CA HIS A 31 47.31 17.30 20.13
C HIS A 31 47.45 16.98 18.63
N ALA A 32 47.61 18.10 17.90
CA ALA A 32 47.74 18.29 16.47
C ALA A 32 48.96 17.65 15.78
N GLU A 33 48.80 17.52 14.45
CA GLU A 33 49.76 17.65 13.33
C GLU A 33 51.25 17.30 13.53
N SER A 34 51.77 16.40 12.68
CA SER A 34 52.90 16.73 11.78
C SER A 34 53.17 15.64 10.73
N ASN A 35 53.51 16.10 9.53
CA ASN A 35 54.13 15.36 8.43
C ASN A 35 55.52 14.83 8.84
N THR A 36 55.82 13.56 8.54
CA THR A 36 57.12 13.18 7.93
C THR A 36 57.16 11.72 7.46
N GLN A 37 57.64 11.54 6.23
CA GLN A 37 58.05 10.27 5.64
C GLN A 37 59.24 9.69 6.41
N ILE A 38 59.14 8.44 6.86
CA ILE A 38 60.31 7.58 7.15
C ILE A 38 60.00 6.17 6.65
N ILE A 39 60.75 5.74 5.63
CA ILE A 39 60.82 4.37 5.13
C ILE A 39 61.77 3.57 6.03
N PRO A 40 61.37 2.45 6.64
CA PRO A 40 62.31 1.45 7.13
C PRO A 40 62.41 0.30 6.13
N LYS A 41 63.56 0.21 5.45
CA LYS A 41 64.00 -0.99 4.75
C LYS A 41 64.23 -2.11 5.77
N ARG A 42 63.33 -3.08 5.83
CA ARG A 42 63.64 -4.44 6.30
C ARG A 42 62.99 -5.46 5.37
N PHE A 43 63.85 -6.17 4.66
CA PHE A 43 63.55 -7.35 3.84
C PHE A 43 62.85 -8.41 4.71
N LEU A 44 61.57 -8.67 4.44
CA LEU A 44 60.89 -9.88 4.90
C LEU A 44 61.29 -11.03 3.98
N ARG A 45 62.20 -11.89 4.45
CA ARG A 45 62.34 -13.25 3.94
C ARG A 45 61.08 -14.02 4.33
N LEU A 46 60.04 -13.94 3.49
CA LEU A 46 58.87 -14.80 3.61
C LEU A 46 59.28 -16.24 3.25
N SER A 47 58.90 -17.21 4.09
CA SER A 47 59.00 -18.62 3.75
C SER A 47 58.16 -18.90 2.50
N THR A 48 58.46 -19.96 1.75
CA THR A 48 57.74 -20.31 0.50
C THR A 48 56.22 -20.37 0.72
N ARG A 49 55.78 -20.79 1.92
CA ARG A 49 54.36 -20.78 2.32
C ARG A 49 53.81 -19.36 2.55
N GLY A 50 54.59 -18.48 3.18
CA GLY A 50 54.22 -17.07 3.35
C GLY A 50 54.16 -16.31 2.02
N PHE A 51 55.07 -16.59 1.09
CA PHE A 51 55.05 -16.02 -0.26
C PHE A 51 53.81 -16.50 -1.04
N CYS A 52 53.48 -17.80 -1.00
CA CYS A 52 52.27 -18.32 -1.64
C CYS A 52 50.97 -17.71 -1.07
N LEU A 53 50.89 -17.51 0.25
CA LEU A 53 49.72 -16.86 0.86
C LEU A 53 49.59 -15.38 0.48
N LEU A 54 50.72 -14.69 0.35
CA LEU A 54 50.74 -13.27 -0.02
C LEU A 54 50.38 -13.10 -1.51
N VAL A 55 50.87 -13.99 -2.38
CA VAL A 55 50.45 -14.06 -3.79
C VAL A 55 48.98 -14.46 -3.91
N ALA A 56 48.50 -15.41 -3.12
CA ALA A 56 47.08 -15.77 -3.08
C ALA A 56 46.22 -14.59 -2.61
N ALA A 57 46.62 -13.82 -1.61
CA ALA A 57 45.88 -12.63 -1.20
C ALA A 57 45.86 -11.54 -2.28
N ILE A 58 46.99 -11.31 -2.97
CA ILE A 58 47.08 -10.31 -4.05
C ILE A 58 46.28 -10.73 -5.28
N ILE A 59 46.12 -12.03 -5.55
CA ILE A 59 45.35 -12.50 -6.70
C ILE A 59 43.88 -12.69 -6.32
N PHE A 60 43.58 -13.46 -5.28
CA PHE A 60 42.21 -13.82 -4.93
C PHE A 60 41.41 -12.67 -4.36
N VAL A 61 41.99 -11.75 -3.56
CA VAL A 61 41.20 -10.65 -2.97
C VAL A 61 40.71 -9.66 -4.04
N PRO A 62 41.54 -9.19 -4.99
CA PRO A 62 41.06 -8.37 -6.09
C PRO A 62 40.13 -9.13 -7.04
N THR A 63 40.35 -10.44 -7.25
CA THR A 63 39.46 -11.24 -8.10
C THR A 63 38.10 -11.47 -7.46
N LEU A 64 38.03 -11.70 -6.13
CA LEU A 64 36.80 -11.77 -5.35
C LEU A 64 36.11 -10.40 -5.27
N LEU A 65 36.85 -9.31 -5.14
CA LEU A 65 36.29 -7.95 -5.20
C LEU A 65 35.79 -7.60 -6.61
N ALA A 66 36.47 -8.06 -7.67
CA ALA A 66 36.02 -7.91 -9.05
C ALA A 66 34.80 -8.78 -9.37
N LEU A 67 34.73 -10.01 -8.85
CA LEU A 67 33.55 -10.89 -8.93
C LEU A 67 32.37 -10.30 -8.15
N ALA A 68 32.58 -9.82 -6.92
CA ALA A 68 31.56 -9.12 -6.14
C ALA A 68 31.14 -7.79 -6.80
N ALA A 69 32.03 -7.13 -7.55
CA ALA A 69 31.70 -5.96 -8.35
C ALA A 69 31.05 -6.30 -9.69
N LEU A 70 31.23 -7.51 -10.23
CA LEU A 70 30.52 -8.02 -11.43
C LEU A 70 29.11 -8.49 -11.06
N GLU A 71 28.94 -9.20 -9.94
CA GLU A 71 27.63 -9.54 -9.35
C GLU A 71 26.92 -8.29 -8.81
N GLY A 72 27.67 -7.34 -8.24
CA GLY A 72 27.16 -6.03 -7.80
C GLY A 72 26.89 -5.05 -8.96
N ARG A 73 27.42 -5.29 -10.17
CA ARG A 73 27.11 -4.51 -11.38
C ARG A 73 25.88 -5.02 -12.14
N GLN A 74 25.33 -6.17 -11.78
CA GLN A 74 24.00 -6.57 -12.23
C GLN A 74 22.87 -5.85 -11.46
N TYR A 75 23.20 -5.01 -10.47
CA TYR A 75 22.25 -4.24 -9.68
C TYR A 75 22.01 -2.79 -10.14
N LEU A 76 22.68 -2.32 -11.20
CA LEU A 76 22.39 -1.04 -11.87
C LEU A 76 22.78 -1.15 -13.36
N SER A 77 21.82 -1.01 -14.28
CA SER A 77 21.84 -1.23 -15.75
C SER A 77 21.47 -2.68 -16.19
N ASP A 78 20.64 -2.93 -17.20
CA ASP A 78 19.96 -2.09 -18.19
C ASP A 78 18.72 -2.84 -18.72
N GLY A 79 17.64 -2.09 -18.94
CA GLY A 79 16.49 -2.57 -19.70
C GLY A 79 16.77 -2.39 -21.18
N THR A 80 17.22 -3.46 -21.84
CA THR A 80 17.18 -3.69 -23.28
C THR A 80 17.23 -5.20 -23.50
N ALA A 81 16.16 -5.79 -24.00
CA ALA A 81 16.16 -7.15 -24.54
C ALA A 81 15.38 -7.14 -25.84
N ASP A 82 15.99 -7.75 -26.83
CA ASP A 82 15.73 -7.60 -28.25
C ASP A 82 14.41 -8.25 -28.70
N VAL A 83 13.87 -7.68 -29.78
CA VAL A 83 12.71 -8.16 -30.53
C VAL A 83 13.08 -9.48 -31.20
N PHE A 84 12.42 -10.57 -30.80
CA PHE A 84 12.39 -11.81 -31.57
C PHE A 84 11.04 -11.93 -32.27
N ASP A 85 11.12 -11.85 -33.60
CA ASP A 85 10.06 -12.16 -34.55
C ASP A 85 9.85 -13.68 -34.58
N MET A 86 8.62 -14.14 -34.37
CA MET A 86 8.22 -15.53 -34.56
C MET A 86 6.94 -15.57 -35.37
N SER A 87 7.09 -15.45 -36.68
CA SER A 87 6.14 -15.95 -37.66
C SER A 87 6.04 -17.47 -37.57
N GLY A 88 4.91 -17.99 -37.10
CA GLY A 88 4.59 -19.41 -37.08
C GLY A 88 3.12 -19.62 -37.44
N THR A 89 2.89 -20.02 -38.68
CA THR A 89 1.60 -20.44 -39.25
C THR A 89 1.02 -21.66 -38.52
N VAL A 90 -0.26 -21.61 -38.14
CA VAL A 90 -1.03 -22.77 -37.70
C VAL A 90 -2.41 -22.74 -38.36
N GLU A 91 -2.73 -23.83 -39.07
CA GLU A 91 -4.00 -24.11 -39.74
C GLU A 91 -5.14 -24.44 -38.76
N PRO A 92 -6.42 -24.26 -39.17
CA PRO A 92 -7.57 -24.33 -38.28
C PRO A 92 -8.10 -25.76 -38.10
N VAL A 93 -8.41 -26.14 -36.86
CA VAL A 93 -9.27 -27.31 -36.58
C VAL A 93 -10.55 -26.83 -35.92
N THR A 94 -11.63 -26.95 -36.68
CA THR A 94 -13.02 -26.83 -36.28
C THR A 94 -13.48 -28.08 -35.53
N GLU A 95 -14.10 -27.96 -34.35
CA GLU A 95 -15.23 -28.83 -34.00
C GLU A 95 -16.15 -28.27 -32.91
N ALA A 96 -17.39 -28.73 -32.98
CA ALA A 96 -18.61 -28.07 -32.53
C ALA A 96 -18.93 -28.20 -31.03
N ALA A 97 -19.57 -27.14 -30.53
CA ALA A 97 -20.24 -27.08 -29.23
C ALA A 97 -21.59 -27.82 -29.25
N LYS A 98 -21.87 -28.59 -28.18
CA LYS A 98 -23.23 -28.91 -27.71
C LYS A 98 -23.21 -29.20 -26.20
N GLY A 99 -24.07 -28.53 -25.44
CA GLY A 99 -24.35 -28.91 -24.05
C GLY A 99 -24.92 -27.78 -23.20
N VAL A 100 -26.16 -27.39 -23.46
CA VAL A 100 -26.96 -26.50 -22.60
C VAL A 100 -27.41 -27.29 -21.37
N ALA A 101 -27.12 -26.80 -20.17
CA ALA A 101 -27.72 -27.28 -18.92
C ALA A 101 -28.24 -26.10 -18.10
N THR A 102 -29.56 -26.14 -17.89
CA THR A 102 -30.44 -25.24 -17.13
C THR A 102 -30.10 -25.15 -15.64
N ILE A 103 -30.15 -23.93 -15.07
CA ILE A 103 -30.10 -23.66 -13.62
C ILE A 103 -31.46 -23.06 -13.19
N PRO A 104 -32.18 -23.65 -12.22
CA PRO A 104 -33.26 -22.97 -11.51
C PRO A 104 -32.81 -22.55 -10.11
N GLY A 105 -33.11 -21.31 -9.71
CA GLY A 105 -32.88 -20.85 -8.33
C GLY A 105 -32.97 -19.34 -8.18
N SER A 106 -34.21 -18.84 -8.10
CA SER A 106 -34.60 -17.45 -7.83
C SER A 106 -34.03 -16.88 -6.53
N ILE A 107 -33.42 -15.70 -6.62
CA ILE A 107 -33.04 -14.83 -5.49
C ILE A 107 -34.31 -14.09 -5.00
N PRO A 108 -34.59 -14.00 -3.68
CA PRO A 108 -35.76 -13.30 -3.18
C PRO A 108 -35.65 -11.78 -3.39
N VAL A 109 -36.69 -11.22 -4.02
CA VAL A 109 -36.88 -9.79 -4.23
C VAL A 109 -37.17 -9.11 -2.89
N MET A 110 -36.29 -8.20 -2.45
CA MET A 110 -36.57 -7.33 -1.31
C MET A 110 -37.71 -6.37 -1.63
N ALA A 111 -38.60 -6.20 -0.66
CA ALA A 111 -39.79 -5.36 -0.71
C ALA A 111 -39.47 -3.89 -1.00
N ASN A 112 -40.38 -3.25 -1.76
CA ASN A 112 -40.39 -1.82 -2.09
C ASN A 112 -40.06 -0.91 -0.89
N PRO A 113 -39.11 0.04 -1.00
CA PRO A 113 -39.02 1.13 -0.06
C PRO A 113 -40.12 2.14 -0.36
N SER A 114 -40.94 2.38 0.67
CA SER A 114 -41.93 3.46 0.71
C SER A 114 -41.25 4.83 0.54
N ALA A 115 -41.91 5.71 -0.23
CA ALA A 115 -41.69 7.16 -0.38
C ALA A 115 -40.37 7.76 0.13
N VAL A 116 -39.47 8.06 -0.81
CA VAL A 116 -38.19 8.77 -0.62
C VAL A 116 -38.44 10.15 0.01
N SER A 117 -38.08 10.32 1.29
CA SER A 117 -37.84 11.65 1.87
C SER A 117 -36.64 12.27 1.14
N ALA A 118 -36.64 13.58 0.89
CA ALA A 118 -35.53 14.30 0.24
C ALA A 118 -34.18 13.91 0.86
N GLN A 119 -33.44 13.02 0.20
CA GLN A 119 -32.16 12.52 0.71
C GLN A 119 -31.18 13.69 0.82
N ASN A 120 -30.66 13.90 2.03
CA ASN A 120 -29.60 14.86 2.29
C ASN A 120 -28.41 14.57 1.36
N ILE A 121 -28.00 15.57 0.55
CA ILE A 121 -26.87 15.44 -0.36
C ILE A 121 -25.62 15.95 0.34
N LEU A 122 -24.67 15.04 0.59
CA LEU A 122 -23.41 15.33 1.26
C LEU A 122 -22.32 15.51 0.21
N ASN A 123 -21.73 16.70 0.12
CA ASN A 123 -20.61 16.95 -0.78
C ASN A 123 -19.30 16.70 -0.06
N ARG A 124 -18.58 15.66 -0.47
CA ARG A 124 -17.33 15.21 0.17
C ARG A 124 -16.15 15.38 -0.78
N ARG A 125 -14.93 15.33 -0.26
CA ARG A 125 -13.67 15.35 -1.00
C ARG A 125 -12.99 14.00 -0.98
N LEU A 126 -12.26 13.69 -2.05
CA LEU A 126 -11.28 12.62 -2.11
C LEU A 126 -9.93 13.23 -2.50
N VAL A 127 -8.89 12.97 -1.69
CA VAL A 127 -7.52 13.39 -1.96
C VAL A 127 -6.60 12.18 -1.98
N ILE A 128 -5.75 12.10 -3.01
CA ILE A 128 -4.69 11.10 -3.10
C ILE A 128 -3.37 11.75 -2.67
N LEU A 129 -2.68 11.17 -1.69
CA LEU A 129 -1.37 11.61 -1.21
C LEU A 129 -0.28 10.62 -1.63
N LEU A 130 0.78 11.16 -2.23
CA LEU A 130 1.97 10.41 -2.64
C LEU A 130 3.19 10.89 -1.83
N PRO A 131 3.63 10.13 -0.80
CA PRO A 131 4.86 10.44 -0.09
C PRO A 131 6.07 10.21 -1.01
N ALA A 132 6.76 11.28 -1.42
CA ALA A 132 7.93 11.21 -2.29
C ALA A 132 8.96 12.29 -1.95
N ASN A 133 10.21 11.90 -1.76
CA ASN A 133 11.29 12.82 -1.40
C ASN A 133 12.02 13.44 -2.61
N SER A 134 11.91 12.82 -3.79
CA SER A 134 12.70 13.16 -4.97
C SER A 134 11.97 12.79 -6.27
N PRO A 135 12.37 13.39 -7.41
CA PRO A 135 11.77 13.07 -8.70
C PRO A 135 12.18 11.68 -9.21
N GLY A 136 11.28 11.03 -9.95
CA GLY A 136 11.56 9.76 -10.60
C GLY A 136 10.46 9.27 -11.53
N ALA A 137 10.86 8.41 -12.49
CA ALA A 137 9.93 7.83 -13.46
C ALA A 137 8.82 7.02 -12.79
N ASN A 138 9.09 6.32 -11.68
CA ASN A 138 8.05 5.57 -11.00
C ASN A 138 7.03 6.47 -10.29
N LEU A 139 7.46 7.55 -9.65
CA LEU A 139 6.54 8.60 -9.15
C LEU A 139 5.66 9.12 -10.28
N CYS A 140 6.26 9.33 -11.46
CA CYS A 140 5.53 9.70 -12.65
C CYS A 140 4.49 8.66 -13.04
N LYS A 141 4.82 7.37 -13.07
CA LYS A 141 3.87 6.28 -13.39
C LYS A 141 2.66 6.29 -12.44
N VAL A 142 2.88 6.40 -11.13
CA VAL A 142 1.77 6.45 -10.15
C VAL A 142 0.87 7.67 -10.40
N MET A 143 1.49 8.85 -10.57
CA MET A 143 0.78 10.10 -10.87
C MET A 143 -0.05 9.99 -12.16
N MET A 144 0.55 9.47 -13.23
CA MET A 144 -0.09 9.36 -14.55
C MET A 144 -1.23 8.34 -14.55
N THR A 145 -1.08 7.18 -13.89
CA THR A 145 -2.17 6.20 -13.79
C THR A 145 -3.38 6.77 -13.05
N ALA A 146 -3.16 7.45 -11.92
CA ALA A 146 -4.24 8.12 -11.20
C ALA A 146 -4.97 9.15 -12.08
N ILE A 147 -4.23 10.05 -12.76
CA ILE A 147 -4.83 11.06 -13.63
C ILE A 147 -5.58 10.40 -14.81
N ALA A 148 -4.97 9.41 -15.47
CA ALA A 148 -5.57 8.72 -16.61
C ALA A 148 -6.90 8.03 -16.25
N LEU A 149 -7.04 7.56 -15.02
CA LEU A 149 -8.24 6.90 -14.50
C LEU A 149 -9.31 7.87 -13.98
N GLY A 150 -9.04 9.18 -14.02
CA GLY A 150 -9.99 10.21 -13.61
C GLY A 150 -9.92 10.61 -12.13
N TYR A 151 -8.88 10.20 -11.39
CA TYR A 151 -8.64 10.72 -10.04
C TYR A 151 -8.24 12.20 -10.10
N PRO A 152 -8.50 12.98 -9.03
CA PRO A 152 -7.87 14.28 -8.89
C PRO A 152 -6.35 14.11 -8.87
N THR A 153 -5.61 15.04 -9.46
CA THR A 153 -4.14 15.01 -9.50
C THR A 153 -3.60 14.80 -8.09
N PRO A 154 -2.88 13.68 -7.85
CA PRO A 154 -2.32 13.39 -6.53
C PRO A 154 -1.44 14.52 -6.00
N ILE A 155 -1.50 14.73 -4.67
CA ILE A 155 -0.65 15.71 -3.98
C ILE A 155 0.59 14.99 -3.49
N ILE A 156 1.75 15.50 -3.90
CA ILE A 156 3.05 14.98 -3.44
C ILE A 156 3.37 15.60 -2.09
N ILE A 157 3.78 14.77 -1.14
CA ILE A 157 4.22 15.20 0.20
C ILE A 157 5.66 14.74 0.45
N ASN A 158 6.32 15.31 1.45
CA ASN A 158 7.73 15.03 1.82
C ASN A 158 8.81 15.43 0.81
N TRP A 159 8.45 16.28 -0.16
CA TRP A 159 9.39 16.71 -1.18
C TRP A 159 10.66 17.37 -0.59
N GLY A 160 11.84 16.91 -1.01
CA GLY A 160 13.13 17.45 -0.57
C GLY A 160 13.49 17.18 0.89
N LYS A 161 12.69 16.40 1.64
CA LYS A 161 13.06 15.95 2.98
C LYS A 161 14.08 14.80 2.88
N SER A 162 15.18 14.88 3.61
CA SER A 162 16.06 13.75 3.88
C SER A 162 15.50 12.95 5.06
N GLY A 163 15.38 11.63 4.91
CA GLY A 163 14.83 10.78 5.96
C GLY A 163 14.32 9.44 5.43
N SER A 164 14.28 8.44 6.33
CA SER A 164 13.80 7.08 6.08
C SER A 164 12.31 7.03 5.76
N HIS A 165 11.76 5.83 5.51
CA HIS A 165 10.31 5.54 5.39
C HIS A 165 9.45 6.26 6.44
N LEU A 166 10.01 6.54 7.61
CA LEU A 166 9.39 7.24 8.75
C LEU A 166 8.99 8.69 8.45
N ALA A 167 9.59 9.32 7.43
CA ALA A 167 9.17 10.64 6.99
C ALA A 167 7.72 10.64 6.47
N LYS A 168 7.20 9.49 6.02
CA LYS A 168 5.79 9.31 5.60
C LYS A 168 4.82 9.70 6.70
N ILE A 169 5.06 9.24 7.94
CA ILE A 169 4.21 9.51 9.11
C ILE A 169 4.06 11.02 9.31
N GLY A 170 5.17 11.72 9.51
CA GLY A 170 5.16 13.16 9.76
C GLY A 170 4.65 13.97 8.57
N GLY A 171 5.00 13.59 7.34
CA GLY A 171 4.56 14.27 6.13
C GLY A 171 3.05 14.24 5.89
N VAL A 172 2.44 13.07 6.09
CA VAL A 172 0.98 12.91 5.97
C VAL A 172 0.32 13.71 7.08
N LEU A 173 0.78 13.57 8.33
CA LEU A 173 0.23 14.30 9.46
C LEU A 173 0.31 15.82 9.27
N ASP A 174 1.45 16.35 8.82
CA ASP A 174 1.65 17.78 8.52
C ASP A 174 0.58 18.28 7.52
N TYR A 175 0.30 17.50 6.47
CA TYR A 175 -0.69 17.85 5.45
C TYR A 175 -2.12 17.81 5.99
N LEU A 176 -2.49 16.75 6.71
CA LEU A 176 -3.83 16.59 7.26
C LEU A 176 -4.13 17.67 8.31
N ASP A 177 -3.18 17.97 9.19
CA ASP A 177 -3.34 19.04 10.18
C ASP A 177 -3.42 20.43 9.55
N TRP A 178 -2.71 20.65 8.44
CA TRP A 178 -2.79 21.91 7.70
C TRP A 178 -4.14 22.06 7.00
N SER A 179 -4.52 21.09 6.17
CA SER A 179 -5.75 21.13 5.36
C SER A 179 -7.02 21.22 6.21
N ALA A 180 -7.08 20.51 7.35
CA ALA A 180 -8.22 20.62 8.27
C ALA A 180 -8.31 21.97 9.00
N LYS A 181 -7.20 22.73 9.11
CA LYS A 181 -7.16 24.06 9.75
C LYS A 181 -7.39 25.20 8.78
N GLU A 182 -7.28 24.96 7.47
CA GLU A 182 -7.66 25.94 6.46
C GLU A 182 -9.11 26.37 6.68
N GLY A 183 -9.43 27.63 6.40
CA GLY A 183 -10.80 28.10 6.58
C GLY A 183 -11.79 27.40 5.63
N PRO A 184 -13.08 27.24 5.97
CA PRO A 184 -14.06 26.52 5.13
C PRO A 184 -14.24 27.07 3.71
N LYS A 185 -13.82 28.31 3.46
CA LYS A 185 -13.83 28.95 2.12
C LYS A 185 -12.58 28.65 1.30
N SER A 186 -11.54 28.07 1.90
CA SER A 186 -10.30 27.69 1.21
C SER A 186 -10.59 26.51 0.29
N GLY A 187 -10.14 26.61 -0.97
CA GLY A 187 -10.23 25.49 -1.92
C GLY A 187 -9.37 24.27 -1.58
N ASN A 188 -8.59 24.36 -0.49
CA ASN A 188 -7.75 23.30 0.07
C ASN A 188 -8.23 22.78 1.43
N HIS A 189 -9.34 23.33 1.95
CA HIS A 189 -9.93 22.83 3.19
C HIS A 189 -10.45 21.41 2.99
N LEU A 190 -10.21 20.56 3.99
CA LEU A 190 -10.80 19.24 4.09
C LEU A 190 -11.58 19.15 5.41
N GLU A 191 -12.82 18.70 5.30
CA GLU A 191 -13.67 18.38 6.45
C GLU A 191 -13.21 17.06 7.08
N GLU A 192 -13.60 16.81 8.33
CA GLU A 192 -13.14 15.63 9.09
C GLU A 192 -13.59 14.29 8.45
N ASP A 193 -14.68 14.31 7.70
CA ASP A 193 -15.26 13.15 7.01
C ASP A 193 -14.87 13.06 5.52
N ASP A 194 -14.13 14.04 4.99
CA ASP A 194 -13.55 13.95 3.66
C ASP A 194 -12.54 12.81 3.61
N LEU A 195 -12.41 12.15 2.46
CA LEU A 195 -11.55 10.98 2.32
C LEU A 195 -10.15 11.36 1.85
N VAL A 196 -9.16 10.71 2.46
CA VAL A 196 -7.78 10.72 2.01
C VAL A 196 -7.31 9.30 1.76
N MET A 197 -6.67 9.07 0.61
CA MET A 197 -5.94 7.84 0.32
C MET A 197 -4.45 8.15 0.26
N VAL A 198 -3.65 7.46 1.07
CA VAL A 198 -2.19 7.53 1.03
C VAL A 198 -1.69 6.29 0.32
N VAL A 199 -0.83 6.43 -0.70
CA VAL A 199 -0.28 5.31 -1.46
C VAL A 199 1.22 5.50 -1.64
N ASP A 200 1.98 4.41 -1.60
CA ASP A 200 3.40 4.44 -1.94
C ASP A 200 3.64 4.93 -3.37
N SER A 201 4.65 5.78 -3.51
CA SER A 201 4.84 6.58 -4.72
C SER A 201 5.88 6.02 -5.68
N ALA A 202 6.56 4.94 -5.32
CA ALA A 202 7.68 4.39 -6.09
C ALA A 202 7.35 3.07 -6.81
N ASP A 203 6.28 2.40 -6.42
CA ASP A 203 6.00 1.03 -6.83
C ASP A 203 4.51 0.67 -6.77
N SER A 204 3.61 1.65 -6.80
CA SER A 204 2.16 1.38 -6.81
C SER A 204 1.46 1.95 -8.04
N TRP A 205 0.61 1.19 -8.73
CA TRP A 205 -0.13 1.66 -9.90
C TRP A 205 -1.64 1.55 -9.68
N PHE A 206 -2.39 2.56 -10.12
CA PHE A 206 -3.83 2.46 -10.18
C PHE A 206 -4.24 1.74 -11.47
N GLN A 207 -5.27 0.90 -11.42
CA GLN A 207 -5.83 0.24 -12.60
C GLN A 207 -7.35 0.38 -12.74
N LEU A 208 -8.06 0.86 -11.69
CA LEU A 208 -9.51 1.08 -11.72
C LEU A 208 -9.91 2.51 -11.35
N PRO A 209 -11.05 3.03 -11.88
CA PRO A 209 -11.53 4.41 -11.65
C PRO A 209 -11.89 4.72 -10.20
N PRO A 210 -11.96 6.01 -9.81
CA PRO A 210 -12.30 6.43 -8.43
C PRO A 210 -13.69 6.00 -7.97
N SER A 211 -14.64 5.79 -8.89
CA SER A 211 -15.98 5.29 -8.53
C SER A 211 -15.92 3.90 -7.91
N VAL A 212 -15.01 3.04 -8.39
CA VAL A 212 -14.78 1.69 -7.84
C VAL A 212 -14.12 1.77 -6.47
N LEU A 213 -13.13 2.65 -6.30
CA LEU A 213 -12.50 2.91 -4.99
C LEU A 213 -13.53 3.32 -3.94
N LEU A 214 -14.39 4.29 -4.29
CA LEU A 214 -15.38 4.82 -3.37
C LEU A 214 -16.43 3.76 -3.02
N HIS A 215 -16.89 2.98 -4.00
CA HIS A 215 -17.80 1.87 -3.76
C HIS A 215 -17.19 0.87 -2.76
N ARG A 216 -15.97 0.41 -3.03
CA ARG A 216 -15.28 -0.58 -2.19
C ARG A 216 -14.92 -0.06 -0.81
N TYR A 217 -14.52 1.21 -0.69
CA TYR A 217 -14.27 1.82 0.61
C TYR A 217 -15.49 1.74 1.53
N HIS A 218 -16.67 2.12 1.01
CA HIS A 218 -17.90 2.11 1.80
C HIS A 218 -18.39 0.69 2.06
N GLN A 219 -18.36 -0.19 1.05
CA GLN A 219 -18.75 -1.58 1.20
C GLN A 219 -17.88 -2.32 2.23
N THR A 220 -16.56 -2.25 2.11
CA THR A 220 -15.63 -2.95 3.01
C THR A 220 -15.79 -2.48 4.46
N ASN A 221 -15.98 -1.17 4.69
CA ASN A 221 -16.26 -0.66 6.03
C ASN A 221 -17.65 -1.08 6.55
N ALA A 222 -18.67 -1.13 5.70
CA ALA A 222 -19.99 -1.62 6.10
C ALA A 222 -19.93 -3.09 6.54
N GLU A 223 -19.30 -3.95 5.75
CA GLU A 223 -19.11 -5.37 6.06
C GLU A 223 -18.26 -5.56 7.33
N ALA A 224 -17.21 -4.77 7.52
CA ALA A 224 -16.39 -4.82 8.73
C ALA A 224 -17.18 -4.42 9.98
N ASN A 225 -17.95 -3.33 9.90
CA ASN A 225 -18.79 -2.88 11.00
C ASN A 225 -19.91 -3.89 11.31
N GLU A 226 -20.48 -4.55 10.29
CA GLU A 226 -21.43 -5.65 10.49
C GLU A 226 -20.77 -6.84 11.21
N ARG A 227 -19.53 -7.21 10.85
CA ARG A 227 -18.79 -8.26 11.57
C ARG A 227 -18.51 -7.86 13.02
N LEU A 228 -18.06 -6.63 13.28
CA LEU A 228 -17.85 -6.12 14.64
C LEU A 228 -19.15 -6.20 15.45
N GLN A 229 -20.26 -5.78 14.85
CA GLN A 229 -21.58 -5.80 15.49
C GLN A 229 -22.03 -7.23 15.82
N LYS A 230 -21.78 -8.21 14.93
CA LYS A 230 -22.08 -9.62 15.17
C LYS A 230 -21.24 -10.22 16.31
N GLN A 231 -20.00 -9.75 16.47
CA GLN A 231 -19.09 -10.19 17.54
C GLN A 231 -19.39 -9.50 18.89
N TRP A 232 -20.18 -8.43 18.89
CA TRP A 232 -20.56 -7.71 20.10
C TRP A 232 -21.82 -8.32 20.71
N THR A 233 -21.65 -9.13 21.76
CA THR A 233 -22.74 -9.86 22.44
C THR A 233 -23.35 -9.11 23.62
N SER A 234 -22.82 -7.93 23.94
CA SER A 234 -23.27 -7.11 25.07
C SER A 234 -24.49 -6.26 24.72
N LYS A 235 -25.24 -5.81 25.74
CA LYS A 235 -26.47 -5.01 25.55
C LYS A 235 -26.17 -3.53 25.34
N SER A 236 -25.03 -3.05 25.82
CA SER A 236 -24.56 -1.68 25.58
C SER A 236 -24.25 -1.44 24.10
N GLU A 237 -24.23 -0.16 23.73
CA GLU A 237 -23.79 0.27 22.40
C GLU A 237 -22.37 -0.23 22.11
N MET A 238 -22.16 -0.74 20.90
CA MET A 238 -20.85 -1.25 20.49
C MET A 238 -19.82 -0.10 20.47
N PRO A 239 -18.71 -0.20 21.25
CA PRO A 239 -17.74 0.90 21.36
C PRO A 239 -16.71 0.93 20.22
N MET A 240 -16.84 0.05 19.23
CA MET A 240 -15.85 -0.23 18.19
C MET A 240 -16.43 0.12 16.82
N LYS A 241 -15.59 0.60 15.91
CA LYS A 241 -15.99 0.91 14.54
C LYS A 241 -14.79 0.81 13.60
N GLN A 242 -15.00 0.51 12.33
CA GLN A 242 -14.00 0.64 11.28
C GLN A 242 -14.38 1.76 10.31
N THR A 243 -13.43 2.63 10.03
CA THR A 243 -13.53 3.72 9.03
C THR A 243 -12.25 3.87 8.21
N ILE A 244 -11.10 3.47 8.77
CA ILE A 244 -9.81 3.41 8.09
C ILE A 244 -9.60 1.99 7.58
N ILE A 245 -9.27 1.87 6.30
CA ILE A 245 -8.84 0.62 5.67
C ILE A 245 -7.36 0.74 5.33
N VAL A 246 -6.56 -0.21 5.81
CA VAL A 246 -5.14 -0.32 5.50
C VAL A 246 -4.90 -1.57 4.66
N SER A 247 -3.96 -1.52 3.71
CA SER A 247 -3.61 -2.72 2.95
C SER A 247 -3.13 -3.84 3.88
N ALA A 248 -3.37 -5.08 3.47
CA ALA A 248 -3.04 -6.28 4.24
C ALA A 248 -1.97 -7.12 3.54
N GLN A 249 -1.20 -7.88 4.31
CA GLN A 249 -0.20 -8.84 3.83
C GLN A 249 -0.24 -10.12 4.68
N LYS A 250 0.40 -11.17 4.15
CA LYS A 250 0.47 -12.52 4.76
C LYS A 250 1.39 -12.65 5.96
N ARG A 251 2.48 -11.87 6.00
CA ARG A 251 3.52 -12.01 7.04
C ARG A 251 3.43 -10.91 8.11
N CYS A 252 3.56 -11.28 9.37
CA CYS A 252 3.76 -10.31 10.45
C CYS A 252 5.16 -9.70 10.36
N TRP A 253 5.24 -8.42 10.02
CA TRP A 253 6.50 -7.72 9.82
C TRP A 253 6.37 -6.24 10.19
N PRO A 254 7.38 -5.60 10.81
CA PRO A 254 8.70 -6.12 11.15
C PRO A 254 8.75 -7.00 12.41
N GLN A 255 9.88 -7.68 12.62
CA GLN A 255 10.12 -8.46 13.84
C GLN A 255 10.40 -7.55 15.05
N LEU A 256 10.17 -8.05 16.27
CA LEU A 256 10.37 -7.31 17.53
C LEU A 256 11.72 -6.60 17.64
N LYS A 257 12.80 -7.21 17.13
CA LYS A 257 14.16 -6.64 17.12
C LYS A 257 14.28 -5.33 16.32
N ALA A 258 13.30 -5.02 15.46
CA ALA A 258 13.24 -3.78 14.70
C ALA A 258 12.66 -2.59 15.49
N GLY A 259 12.28 -2.80 16.76
CA GLY A 259 11.83 -1.73 17.66
C GLY A 259 10.32 -1.50 17.70
N SER A 260 9.53 -2.46 17.22
CA SER A 260 8.05 -2.42 17.30
C SER A 260 7.51 -3.79 17.70
N ASN A 261 6.47 -3.82 18.54
CA ASN A 261 5.78 -5.04 18.95
C ASN A 261 4.43 -5.15 18.26
N LEU A 262 4.34 -6.03 17.26
CA LEU A 262 3.10 -6.20 16.48
C LEU A 262 2.10 -7.16 17.13
N HIS A 263 2.43 -7.74 18.28
CA HIS A 263 1.59 -8.70 19.01
C HIS A 263 0.95 -9.76 18.10
N CYS A 264 1.75 -10.35 17.20
CA CYS A 264 1.24 -11.16 16.08
C CYS A 264 0.31 -12.31 16.50
N SER A 265 0.50 -12.87 17.70
CA SER A 265 -0.33 -13.95 18.27
C SER A 265 -1.71 -13.51 18.75
N GLU A 266 -1.87 -12.23 19.10
CA GLU A 266 -3.09 -11.66 19.71
C GLU A 266 -4.05 -11.07 18.66
N LEU A 267 -3.59 -10.97 17.40
CA LEU A 267 -4.35 -10.36 16.32
C LEU A 267 -5.54 -11.22 15.89
N PRO A 268 -6.63 -10.63 15.37
CA PRO A 268 -7.77 -11.39 14.88
C PRO A 268 -7.39 -12.29 13.70
N GLU A 269 -8.12 -13.40 13.56
CA GLU A 269 -8.01 -14.29 12.41
C GLU A 269 -8.54 -13.64 11.13
N SER A 270 -7.98 -14.03 9.99
CA SER A 270 -8.44 -13.56 8.68
C SER A 270 -9.89 -14.00 8.42
N PRO A 271 -10.79 -13.11 7.95
CA PRO A 271 -12.16 -13.47 7.57
C PRO A 271 -12.22 -14.22 6.22
N LEU A 272 -11.10 -14.33 5.51
CA LEU A 272 -10.98 -15.12 4.29
C LEU A 272 -11.29 -16.60 4.54
N ARG A 273 -11.79 -17.28 3.50
CA ARG A 273 -12.14 -18.72 3.55
C ARG A 273 -10.97 -19.55 4.08
N LYS A 274 -11.25 -20.51 4.97
CA LYS A 274 -10.23 -21.31 5.67
C LYS A 274 -9.44 -22.28 4.78
N ASP A 275 -9.93 -22.51 3.58
CA ASP A 275 -9.36 -23.38 2.55
C ASP A 275 -8.85 -22.55 1.35
N MET A 276 -8.44 -21.30 1.58
CA MET A 276 -8.02 -20.37 0.53
C MET A 276 -6.99 -21.00 -0.42
N TYR A 277 -5.98 -21.65 0.14
CA TYR A 277 -4.88 -22.35 -0.54
C TYR A 277 -5.01 -23.89 -0.42
N GLY A 278 -6.22 -24.39 -0.20
CA GLY A 278 -6.47 -25.83 0.01
C GLY A 278 -5.98 -26.32 1.38
N PRO A 279 -5.60 -27.61 1.51
CA PRO A 279 -5.16 -28.21 2.77
C PRO A 279 -3.95 -27.52 3.43
N GLU A 280 -3.12 -26.83 2.64
CA GLU A 280 -1.92 -26.12 3.10
C GLU A 280 -2.20 -24.68 3.55
N THR A 281 -3.48 -24.26 3.60
CA THR A 281 -3.83 -22.91 4.05
C THR A 281 -3.32 -22.66 5.47
N ASP A 282 -2.62 -21.53 5.65
CA ASP A 282 -1.98 -21.10 6.90
C ASP A 282 -0.87 -22.05 7.42
N ASN A 283 -0.30 -22.88 6.52
CA ASN A 283 0.85 -23.73 6.81
C ASN A 283 2.09 -23.27 6.01
N ASP A 284 3.27 -23.23 6.65
CA ASP A 284 4.54 -22.79 6.02
C ASP A 284 5.69 -23.80 6.18
N PRO A 285 5.67 -24.94 5.48
CA PRO A 285 6.78 -25.90 5.59
C PRO A 285 8.12 -25.30 5.12
N ASP A 286 8.09 -24.36 4.17
CA ASP A 286 9.29 -23.81 3.50
C ASP A 286 9.70 -22.41 4.00
N GLY A 287 8.96 -21.80 4.93
CA GLY A 287 9.24 -20.46 5.46
C GLY A 287 8.98 -19.31 4.48
N ARG A 288 8.19 -19.53 3.43
CA ARG A 288 7.91 -18.56 2.34
C ARG A 288 6.64 -17.73 2.55
N TYR A 289 5.76 -18.11 3.48
CA TYR A 289 4.48 -17.46 3.77
C TYR A 289 3.49 -17.40 2.60
N VAL A 290 3.68 -18.19 1.54
CA VAL A 290 2.88 -18.11 0.31
C VAL A 290 1.45 -18.63 0.46
N ASN A 291 1.21 -19.59 1.35
CA ASN A 291 -0.11 -20.20 1.56
C ASN A 291 -0.88 -19.61 2.76
N PHE A 292 -0.50 -18.44 3.24
CA PHE A 292 -1.15 -17.78 4.37
C PHE A 292 -2.27 -16.88 3.88
N ARG A 293 -3.38 -16.87 4.62
CA ARG A 293 -4.38 -15.81 4.46
C ARG A 293 -3.81 -14.51 4.99
N VAL A 294 -4.10 -13.40 4.33
CA VAL A 294 -3.67 -12.08 4.82
C VAL A 294 -4.26 -11.80 6.18
N ARG A 295 -3.41 -11.32 7.09
CA ARG A 295 -3.75 -11.10 8.49
C ARG A 295 -3.09 -9.85 9.08
N TYR A 296 -2.02 -9.37 8.46
CA TYR A 296 -1.17 -8.33 9.03
C TYR A 296 -1.20 -7.08 8.17
N ILE A 297 -0.92 -5.95 8.80
CA ILE A 297 -0.87 -4.66 8.11
C ILE A 297 0.26 -4.64 7.07
N ASN A 298 -0.01 -4.01 5.94
CA ASN A 298 0.99 -3.51 5.01
C ASN A 298 0.87 -1.98 4.99
N SER A 299 1.98 -1.26 5.17
CA SER A 299 1.92 0.21 5.22
C SER A 299 1.93 0.88 3.84
N GLY A 300 1.75 0.12 2.75
CA GLY A 300 1.80 0.65 1.38
C GLY A 300 0.61 1.54 1.02
N ALA A 301 -0.58 1.23 1.54
CA ALA A 301 -1.79 2.00 1.27
C ALA A 301 -2.69 2.15 2.49
N PHE A 302 -3.27 3.35 2.63
CA PHE A 302 -4.26 3.70 3.66
C PHE A 302 -5.39 4.47 3.00
N ILE A 303 -6.63 4.27 3.42
CA ILE A 303 -7.76 5.13 3.06
C ILE A 303 -8.69 5.31 4.25
N GLY A 304 -9.12 6.54 4.50
CA GLY A 304 -10.03 6.85 5.59
C GLY A 304 -10.43 8.31 5.63
N PRO A 305 -11.34 8.67 6.54
CA PRO A 305 -11.74 10.05 6.74
C PRO A 305 -10.60 10.84 7.39
N VAL A 306 -10.47 12.12 7.03
CA VAL A 306 -9.38 13.00 7.49
C VAL A 306 -9.25 12.99 9.00
N GLY A 307 -10.35 13.05 9.75
CA GLY A 307 -10.32 13.11 11.21
C GLY A 307 -9.74 11.85 11.85
N ASP A 308 -10.15 10.67 11.39
CA ASP A 308 -9.64 9.40 11.93
C ASP A 308 -8.18 9.19 11.50
N MET A 309 -7.87 9.49 10.23
CA MET A 309 -6.50 9.45 9.71
C MET A 309 -5.57 10.37 10.49
N ARG A 310 -6.01 11.58 10.89
CA ARG A 310 -5.24 12.50 11.74
C ARG A 310 -4.95 11.89 13.11
N ARG A 311 -5.93 11.25 13.75
CA ARG A 311 -5.72 10.60 15.05
C ARG A 311 -4.73 9.44 14.95
N TYR A 312 -4.88 8.59 13.94
CA TYR A 312 -4.01 7.43 13.73
C TYR A 312 -2.56 7.84 13.41
N PHE A 313 -2.36 8.77 12.47
CA PHE A 313 -1.03 9.27 12.12
C PHE A 313 -0.38 10.08 13.25
N ARG A 314 -1.16 10.79 14.07
CA ARG A 314 -0.65 11.47 15.27
C ARG A 314 -0.13 10.47 16.29
N ARG A 315 -0.88 9.40 16.58
CA ARG A 315 -0.43 8.33 17.48
C ARG A 315 0.84 7.66 16.96
N ALA A 316 0.93 7.39 15.66
CA ALA A 316 2.14 6.86 15.03
C ALA A 316 3.34 7.82 15.16
N GLN A 317 3.11 9.12 15.00
CA GLN A 317 4.16 10.14 15.18
C GLN A 317 4.62 10.22 16.65
N GLU A 318 3.71 10.15 17.60
CA GLU A 318 4.01 10.13 19.04
C GLU A 318 4.83 8.91 19.44
N LEU A 319 4.40 7.72 19.00
CA LEU A 319 5.12 6.47 19.24
C LEU A 319 6.52 6.52 18.62
N TYR A 320 6.66 7.01 17.38
CA TYR A 320 7.95 7.19 16.73
C TYR A 320 8.89 8.13 17.54
N VAL A 321 8.38 9.28 18.00
CA VAL A 321 9.17 10.24 18.78
C VAL A 321 9.60 9.64 20.11
N ALA A 322 8.69 8.95 20.80
CA ALA A 322 8.98 8.27 22.06
C ALA A 322 10.03 7.17 21.89
N SER A 323 9.87 6.29 20.90
CA SER A 323 10.80 5.19 20.65
C SER A 323 12.18 5.70 20.23
N LYS A 324 12.26 6.79 19.45
CA LYS A 324 13.54 7.44 19.09
C LYS A 324 14.26 8.06 20.30
N ALA A 325 13.54 8.51 21.31
CA ALA A 325 14.15 9.06 22.52
C ALA A 325 14.82 7.98 23.40
N ILE A 326 14.39 6.72 23.27
CA ILE A 326 14.78 5.63 24.18
C ILE A 326 15.69 4.61 23.48
N MET A 327 15.52 4.39 22.17
CA MET A 327 16.27 3.37 21.43
C MET A 327 17.47 3.98 20.69
N THR A 328 18.60 3.28 20.76
CA THR A 328 19.81 3.57 19.95
C THR A 328 19.78 2.89 18.58
N THR A 329 18.78 2.04 18.32
CA THR A 329 18.62 1.32 17.06
C THR A 329 17.94 2.19 16.00
N ASN A 330 18.38 2.05 14.74
CA ASN A 330 17.70 2.68 13.62
C ASN A 330 16.38 1.95 13.36
N PHE A 331 15.26 2.67 13.36
CA PHE A 331 13.99 2.13 12.88
C PHE A 331 14.05 2.01 11.36
N TYR A 332 13.73 0.83 10.85
CA TYR A 332 13.81 0.54 9.41
C TYR A 332 12.44 0.63 8.71
N SER A 333 11.33 0.73 9.45
CA SER A 333 10.00 0.83 8.84
C SER A 333 8.96 1.56 9.68
N ASP A 334 8.14 2.31 8.97
CA ASP A 334 6.87 2.89 9.39
C ASP A 334 5.79 1.85 9.69
N GLN A 335 5.78 0.71 8.98
CA GLN A 335 4.86 -0.41 9.21
C GLN A 335 4.85 -0.90 10.65
N GLY A 336 6.00 -0.89 11.33
CA GLY A 336 6.10 -1.29 12.73
C GLY A 336 5.24 -0.44 13.65
N PHE A 337 5.27 0.88 13.47
CA PHE A 337 4.49 1.82 14.29
C PHE A 337 2.99 1.67 14.04
N PHE A 338 2.58 1.61 12.77
CA PHE A 338 1.17 1.43 12.42
C PHE A 338 0.62 0.06 12.87
N GLY A 339 1.42 -0.99 12.70
CA GLY A 339 1.07 -2.35 13.12
C GLY A 339 0.95 -2.51 14.62
N GLU A 340 1.84 -1.92 15.40
CA GLU A 340 1.76 -1.91 16.87
C GLU A 340 0.49 -1.22 17.35
N ILE A 341 0.16 -0.04 16.83
CA ILE A 341 -1.07 0.69 17.22
C ILE A 341 -2.33 -0.09 16.84
N TRP A 342 -2.37 -0.70 15.66
CA TRP A 342 -3.49 -1.54 15.26
C TRP A 342 -3.60 -2.80 16.15
N ALA A 343 -2.48 -3.39 16.55
CA ALA A 343 -2.48 -4.53 17.46
C ALA A 343 -2.99 -4.15 18.86
N GLU A 344 -2.53 -3.02 19.41
CA GLU A 344 -3.04 -2.46 20.67
C GLU A 344 -4.56 -2.25 20.62
N GLN A 345 -5.07 -1.72 19.50
CA GLN A 345 -6.50 -1.58 19.25
C GLN A 345 -7.21 -2.94 19.28
N GLU A 346 -6.76 -3.93 18.51
CA GLU A 346 -7.44 -5.22 18.42
C GLU A 346 -7.40 -6.02 19.73
N MET A 347 -6.29 -5.92 20.48
CA MET A 347 -6.20 -6.46 21.84
C MET A 347 -7.22 -5.81 22.77
N TRP A 348 -7.36 -4.47 22.71
CA TRP A 348 -8.39 -3.76 23.45
C TRP A 348 -9.80 -4.20 23.02
N ARG A 349 -10.06 -4.36 21.71
CA ARG A 349 -11.35 -4.86 21.21
C ARG A 349 -11.68 -6.26 21.73
N THR A 350 -10.70 -7.16 21.76
CA THR A 350 -10.86 -8.51 22.34
C THR A 350 -11.21 -8.43 23.82
N TRP A 351 -10.43 -7.69 24.59
CA TRP A 351 -10.72 -7.47 26.01
C TRP A 351 -12.10 -6.84 26.25
N ARG A 352 -12.51 -5.87 25.42
CA ARG A 352 -13.85 -5.25 25.50
C ARG A 352 -14.96 -6.26 25.26
N ARG A 353 -14.81 -7.17 24.30
CA ARG A 353 -15.79 -8.24 24.04
C ARG A 353 -15.89 -9.21 25.21
N GLU A 354 -14.77 -9.56 25.84
CA GLU A 354 -14.74 -10.50 26.98
C GLU A 354 -15.42 -9.94 28.23
N ILE A 355 -15.19 -8.65 28.54
CA ILE A 355 -15.73 -8.03 29.75
C ILE A 355 -17.15 -7.47 29.56
N GLY A 356 -17.51 -7.13 28.32
CA GLY A 356 -18.84 -6.68 27.92
C GLY A 356 -19.39 -5.51 28.76
N ASP A 357 -20.62 -5.71 29.25
CA ASP A 357 -21.37 -4.75 30.09
C ASP A 357 -20.84 -4.63 31.53
N SER A 358 -19.82 -5.40 31.93
CA SER A 358 -19.21 -5.28 33.27
C SER A 358 -18.42 -3.99 33.48
N ILE A 359 -18.20 -3.24 32.40
CA ILE A 359 -17.62 -1.90 32.41
C ILE A 359 -18.66 -0.92 31.92
N ASP A 360 -18.90 0.13 32.72
CA ASP A 360 -19.71 1.26 32.30
C ASP A 360 -18.97 2.03 31.17
N PRO A 361 -19.50 2.03 29.93
CA PRO A 361 -18.86 2.73 28.82
C PRO A 361 -18.91 4.25 28.95
N GLN A 362 -19.81 4.79 29.80
CA GLN A 362 -19.99 6.22 30.01
C GLN A 362 -19.12 6.79 31.13
N ASN A 363 -18.44 5.93 31.90
CA ASN A 363 -17.47 6.40 32.87
C ASN A 363 -16.27 7.06 32.16
N ASN A 364 -15.84 8.22 32.67
CA ASN A 364 -14.70 8.98 32.15
C ASN A 364 -13.42 8.14 31.91
N VAL A 365 -13.13 7.15 32.76
CA VAL A 365 -11.96 6.27 32.58
C VAL A 365 -12.14 5.38 31.36
N SER A 366 -13.33 4.81 31.17
CA SER A 366 -13.65 3.99 29.99
C SER A 366 -13.54 4.81 28.71
N THR A 367 -14.06 6.04 28.72
CA THR A 367 -13.94 7.00 27.61
C THR A 367 -12.48 7.30 27.30
N LEU A 368 -11.67 7.62 28.33
CA LEU A 368 -10.25 7.92 28.16
C LEU A 368 -9.48 6.73 27.56
N VAL A 369 -9.75 5.51 28.03
CA VAL A 369 -9.10 4.29 27.52
C VAL A 369 -9.51 4.03 26.07
N ARG A 370 -10.80 4.12 25.75
CA ARG A 370 -11.31 3.99 24.37
C ARG A 370 -10.63 5.00 23.46
N ASP A 371 -10.62 6.28 23.81
CA ASP A 371 -10.09 7.34 22.96
C ASP A 371 -8.57 7.22 22.72
N ARG A 372 -7.86 6.44 23.55
CA ARG A 372 -6.43 6.12 23.39
C ARG A 372 -6.15 4.85 22.58
N LEU A 373 -7.13 3.98 22.39
CA LEU A 373 -6.93 2.65 21.81
C LEU A 373 -7.78 2.39 20.57
N GLU A 374 -8.92 3.07 20.41
CA GLU A 374 -9.83 2.91 19.27
C GLU A 374 -9.57 3.99 18.21
N PHE A 375 -8.88 3.62 17.14
CA PHE A 375 -8.50 4.51 16.03
C PHE A 375 -9.32 4.27 14.77
N HIS A 376 -10.32 3.38 14.85
CA HIS A 376 -11.17 2.93 13.76
C HIS A 376 -10.44 2.22 12.62
N VAL A 377 -9.30 1.60 12.92
CA VAL A 377 -8.45 0.93 11.93
C VAL A 377 -8.95 -0.48 11.66
N GLY A 378 -8.93 -0.88 10.39
CA GLY A 378 -8.99 -2.28 9.99
C GLY A 378 -8.30 -2.52 8.66
N LEU A 379 -8.34 -3.77 8.20
CA LEU A 379 -7.55 -4.25 7.08
C LEU A 379 -8.39 -4.53 5.83
N ASP A 380 -7.80 -4.31 4.66
CA ASP A 380 -8.31 -4.76 3.36
C ASP A 380 -8.07 -6.27 3.19
N TYR A 381 -8.75 -7.10 3.98
CA TYR A 381 -8.54 -8.55 3.99
C TYR A 381 -8.80 -9.22 2.63
N TYR A 382 -9.72 -8.68 1.84
CA TYR A 382 -10.02 -9.18 0.50
C TYR A 382 -9.19 -8.49 -0.59
N GLN A 383 -8.30 -7.56 -0.20
CA GLN A 383 -7.35 -6.87 -1.08
C GLN A 383 -8.00 -6.24 -2.32
N THR A 384 -9.23 -5.71 -2.16
CA THR A 384 -10.01 -5.15 -3.27
C THR A 384 -9.67 -3.68 -3.51
N ILE A 385 -9.08 -2.97 -2.54
CA ILE A 385 -8.62 -1.60 -2.70
C ILE A 385 -7.15 -1.59 -3.10
N SER A 386 -6.28 -2.23 -2.31
CA SER A 386 -4.85 -2.28 -2.61
C SER A 386 -4.26 -3.64 -2.26
N ILE A 387 -3.58 -4.25 -3.23
CA ILE A 387 -2.85 -5.51 -3.04
C ILE A 387 -1.33 -5.27 -3.05
N PRO A 388 -0.61 -5.59 -1.97
CA PRO A 388 0.83 -5.71 -1.99
C PRO A 388 1.23 -7.10 -2.50
N THR A 389 2.04 -7.14 -3.55
CA THR A 389 2.47 -8.39 -4.19
C THR A 389 3.56 -9.16 -3.42
N VAL A 390 4.04 -8.63 -2.29
CA VAL A 390 4.99 -9.31 -1.40
C VAL A 390 4.31 -10.47 -0.66
N PHE A 391 4.94 -11.65 -0.69
CA PHE A 391 4.35 -12.92 -0.23
C PHE A 391 3.16 -13.41 -1.08
N GLU A 392 2.84 -12.70 -2.15
CA GLU A 392 1.77 -12.98 -3.13
C GLU A 392 2.36 -12.98 -4.54
N GLU A 393 3.61 -13.42 -4.64
CA GLU A 393 4.36 -13.39 -5.89
C GLU A 393 3.69 -14.19 -7.00
N ASP A 394 3.01 -15.29 -6.66
CA ASP A 394 2.45 -16.23 -7.61
C ASP A 394 0.91 -16.24 -7.65
N ASP A 395 0.26 -15.53 -6.71
CA ASP A 395 -1.19 -15.56 -6.49
C ASP A 395 -1.97 -14.84 -7.60
N GLY A 396 -1.38 -13.82 -8.22
CA GLY A 396 -2.03 -13.01 -9.25
C GLY A 396 -1.18 -12.77 -10.49
N ASP A 397 -1.85 -12.47 -11.60
CA ASP A 397 -1.24 -12.12 -12.89
C ASP A 397 -2.07 -11.05 -13.62
N LEU A 398 -1.53 -10.53 -14.71
CA LEU A 398 -2.23 -9.68 -15.66
C LEU A 398 -3.08 -10.54 -16.59
N VAL A 399 -4.40 -10.37 -16.50
CA VAL A 399 -5.40 -11.21 -17.17
C VAL A 399 -6.45 -10.38 -17.88
N THR A 400 -7.06 -10.98 -18.89
CA THR A 400 -8.27 -10.47 -19.54
C THR A 400 -9.43 -11.37 -19.11
N LEU A 401 -10.43 -10.83 -18.40
CA LEU A 401 -11.47 -11.63 -17.77
C LEU A 401 -12.36 -12.40 -18.76
N ASN A 402 -12.50 -11.92 -20.00
CA ASN A 402 -13.22 -12.65 -21.04
C ASN A 402 -12.44 -13.87 -21.59
N ASN A 403 -11.14 -13.98 -21.32
CA ASN A 403 -10.33 -15.13 -21.71
C ASN A 403 -10.44 -16.26 -20.65
N GLN A 404 -11.61 -16.89 -20.59
CA GLN A 404 -11.90 -17.96 -19.64
C GLN A 404 -11.02 -19.20 -19.83
N THR A 405 -10.52 -19.45 -21.05
CA THR A 405 -9.58 -20.55 -21.31
C THR A 405 -8.26 -20.34 -20.57
N TYR A 406 -7.65 -19.15 -20.71
CA TYR A 406 -6.43 -18.81 -19.98
C TYR A 406 -6.64 -18.87 -18.47
N ILE A 407 -7.77 -18.35 -17.97
CA ILE A 407 -8.10 -18.39 -16.54
C ILE A 407 -8.21 -19.83 -16.03
N ALA A 408 -8.88 -20.71 -16.78
CA ALA A 408 -9.02 -22.11 -16.41
C ALA A 408 -7.67 -22.84 -16.42
N GLU A 409 -6.81 -22.59 -17.41
CA GLU A 409 -5.46 -23.14 -17.48
C GLU A 409 -4.59 -22.67 -16.31
N ARG A 410 -4.58 -21.36 -16.04
CA ARG A 410 -3.82 -20.79 -14.92
C ARG A 410 -4.34 -21.28 -13.57
N SER A 411 -5.65 -21.38 -13.39
CA SER A 411 -6.27 -21.95 -12.19
C SER A 411 -5.83 -23.39 -11.97
N ARG A 412 -5.76 -24.20 -13.03
CA ARG A 412 -5.26 -25.58 -12.96
C ARG A 412 -3.78 -25.63 -12.56
N THR A 413 -2.94 -24.76 -13.11
CA THR A 413 -1.51 -24.64 -12.71
C THR A 413 -1.37 -24.28 -11.23
N LEU A 414 -2.26 -23.41 -10.73
CA LEU A 414 -2.32 -23.01 -9.32
C LEU A 414 -3.08 -24.00 -8.43
N GLN A 415 -3.57 -25.12 -8.97
CA GLN A 415 -4.35 -26.14 -8.27
C GLN A 415 -5.63 -25.59 -7.61
N ILE A 416 -6.26 -24.62 -8.27
CA ILE A 416 -7.50 -23.99 -7.83
C ILE A 416 -8.67 -24.67 -8.55
N GLU A 417 -9.40 -25.51 -7.80
CA GLU A 417 -10.60 -26.18 -8.29
C GLU A 417 -11.78 -25.99 -7.30
N PRO A 418 -12.97 -25.57 -7.77
CA PRO A 418 -13.26 -25.10 -9.13
C PRO A 418 -12.59 -23.75 -9.44
N VAL A 419 -12.50 -23.39 -10.73
CA VAL A 419 -12.10 -22.05 -11.19
C VAL A 419 -12.94 -20.99 -10.46
N ARG A 420 -12.26 -20.05 -9.79
CA ARG A 420 -12.91 -19.04 -8.94
C ARG A 420 -13.12 -17.70 -9.67
N LEU A 421 -12.20 -17.32 -10.55
CA LEU A 421 -12.20 -16.03 -11.23
C LEU A 421 -13.09 -16.06 -12.49
N THR A 422 -14.42 -16.06 -12.33
CA THR A 422 -15.32 -16.32 -13.46
C THR A 422 -15.95 -15.07 -14.08
N ASN A 423 -16.19 -14.02 -13.28
CA ASN A 423 -16.92 -12.83 -13.71
C ASN A 423 -16.27 -11.57 -13.19
N LEU A 424 -16.49 -10.46 -13.90
CA LEU A 424 -16.17 -9.15 -13.37
C LEU A 424 -17.13 -8.76 -12.24
N PRO A 425 -16.63 -8.19 -11.14
CA PRO A 425 -17.44 -7.53 -10.15
C PRO A 425 -18.35 -6.44 -10.76
N ILE A 426 -19.58 -6.36 -10.28
CA ILE A 426 -20.63 -5.49 -10.85
C ILE A 426 -20.26 -4.00 -10.79
N GLU A 427 -19.53 -3.59 -9.76
CA GLU A 427 -19.05 -2.22 -9.61
C GLU A 427 -17.99 -1.85 -10.65
N ILE A 428 -17.24 -2.82 -11.18
CA ILE A 428 -16.32 -2.60 -12.31
C ILE A 428 -17.12 -2.50 -13.60
N ILE A 429 -18.07 -3.43 -13.84
CA ILE A 429 -18.93 -3.41 -15.04
C ILE A 429 -19.65 -2.07 -15.19
N ASN A 430 -20.17 -1.54 -14.07
CA ASN A 430 -20.91 -0.28 -14.05
C ASN A 430 -20.02 0.97 -13.99
N ALA A 431 -18.70 0.82 -13.82
CA ALA A 431 -17.80 1.97 -13.77
C ALA A 431 -17.60 2.53 -15.19
N THR A 432 -17.78 3.85 -15.33
CA THR A 432 -17.45 4.56 -16.57
C THR A 432 -16.01 4.30 -16.94
N ASN A 433 -15.79 3.84 -18.16
CA ASN A 433 -14.47 3.49 -18.62
C ASN A 433 -13.74 4.75 -19.12
N PRO A 434 -12.52 5.06 -18.64
CA PRO A 434 -11.81 6.27 -19.07
C PRO A 434 -11.59 6.37 -20.59
N LEU A 435 -11.51 5.24 -21.30
CA LEU A 435 -11.36 5.22 -22.76
C LEU A 435 -12.59 5.80 -23.48
N GLU A 436 -13.77 5.82 -22.85
CA GLU A 436 -14.97 6.44 -23.45
C GLU A 436 -14.77 7.90 -23.84
N ARG A 437 -13.75 8.58 -23.29
CA ARG A 437 -13.48 9.99 -23.57
C ARG A 437 -12.66 10.23 -24.83
N ILE A 438 -11.90 9.21 -25.26
CA ILE A 438 -10.95 9.32 -26.39
C ILE A 438 -11.38 8.47 -27.58
N LEU A 439 -12.17 7.41 -27.34
CA LEU A 439 -12.64 6.51 -28.40
C LEU A 439 -13.76 7.11 -29.26
N THR A 440 -13.87 6.64 -30.49
CA THR A 440 -14.98 6.94 -31.41
C THR A 440 -16.29 6.29 -30.94
N PRO A 441 -17.46 6.76 -31.39
CA PRO A 441 -18.74 6.14 -31.04
C PRO A 441 -18.85 4.65 -31.40
N SER A 442 -18.17 4.20 -32.46
CA SER A 442 -18.08 2.78 -32.83
C SER A 442 -17.29 1.97 -31.80
N GLU A 443 -16.11 2.43 -31.41
CA GLU A 443 -15.24 1.73 -30.45
C GLU A 443 -15.84 1.71 -29.04
N LYS A 444 -16.55 2.78 -28.64
CA LYS A 444 -17.28 2.82 -27.36
C LYS A 444 -18.33 1.71 -27.24
N ARG A 445 -19.00 1.35 -28.33
CA ARG A 445 -20.04 0.30 -28.32
C ARG A 445 -19.48 -1.09 -28.06
N THR A 446 -18.20 -1.31 -28.34
CA THR A 446 -17.50 -2.57 -28.11
C THR A 446 -16.62 -2.54 -26.86
N LEU A 447 -16.59 -1.42 -26.14
CA LEU A 447 -15.76 -1.25 -24.96
C LEU A 447 -16.28 -2.10 -23.81
N ASN A 448 -15.43 -2.99 -23.31
CA ASN A 448 -15.78 -3.89 -22.22
C ASN A 448 -14.59 -4.05 -21.28
N TRP A 449 -14.81 -3.86 -19.99
CA TRP A 449 -13.81 -4.12 -18.95
C TRP A 449 -13.28 -5.56 -19.01
N GLY A 450 -14.11 -6.51 -19.45
CA GLY A 450 -13.73 -7.93 -19.56
C GLY A 450 -12.62 -8.18 -20.57
N ASP A 451 -12.45 -7.29 -21.55
CA ASP A 451 -11.40 -7.37 -22.57
C ASP A 451 -10.11 -6.65 -22.14
N MET A 452 -10.13 -5.94 -21.02
CA MET A 452 -8.97 -5.19 -20.52
C MET A 452 -8.02 -6.08 -19.74
N THR A 453 -6.72 -5.88 -19.96
CA THR A 453 -5.67 -6.52 -19.15
C THR A 453 -5.58 -5.85 -17.79
N LEU A 454 -6.06 -6.54 -16.76
CA LEU A 454 -6.08 -6.13 -15.36
C LEU A 454 -5.26 -7.12 -14.54
N TYR A 455 -4.59 -6.63 -13.49
CA TYR A 455 -4.11 -7.54 -12.46
C TYR A 455 -5.32 -8.12 -11.72
N ALA A 456 -5.33 -9.45 -11.60
CA ALA A 456 -6.29 -10.18 -10.79
C ALA A 456 -5.59 -11.26 -9.96
N ASP A 457 -6.02 -11.43 -8.73
CA ASP A 457 -5.60 -12.49 -7.83
C ASP A 457 -6.49 -13.72 -8.00
N PHE A 458 -5.91 -14.89 -8.23
CA PHE A 458 -6.64 -16.11 -8.54
C PHE A 458 -7.24 -16.78 -7.29
N PHE A 459 -6.67 -16.54 -6.10
CA PHE A 459 -7.09 -17.19 -4.86
C PHE A 459 -8.24 -16.43 -4.20
N THR A 460 -8.03 -15.13 -3.95
CA THR A 460 -8.99 -14.19 -3.38
C THR A 460 -10.02 -13.72 -4.38
N THR A 461 -9.77 -13.88 -5.68
CA THR A 461 -10.55 -13.33 -6.80
C THR A 461 -10.55 -11.79 -6.89
N ALA A 462 -9.62 -11.15 -6.16
CA ALA A 462 -9.54 -9.70 -6.11
C ALA A 462 -9.05 -9.12 -7.45
N ILE A 463 -9.76 -8.12 -7.96
CA ILE A 463 -9.29 -7.23 -9.03
C ILE A 463 -9.11 -5.86 -8.39
N PRO A 464 -7.95 -5.53 -7.81
CA PRO A 464 -7.77 -4.39 -6.92
C PRO A 464 -7.81 -3.04 -7.65
N VAL A 465 -8.14 -1.97 -6.94
CA VAL A 465 -8.03 -0.60 -7.47
C VAL A 465 -6.58 -0.22 -7.72
N ASN A 466 -5.71 -0.61 -6.80
CA ASN A 466 -4.29 -0.29 -6.78
C ASN A 466 -3.45 -1.56 -6.57
N VAL A 467 -2.35 -1.68 -7.31
CA VAL A 467 -1.38 -2.77 -7.15
C VAL A 467 -0.07 -2.20 -6.63
N HIS A 468 0.41 -2.71 -5.50
CA HIS A 468 1.69 -2.37 -4.91
C HIS A 468 2.73 -3.46 -5.26
N HIS A 469 3.62 -3.13 -6.18
CA HIS A 469 4.60 -4.03 -6.80
C HIS A 469 5.88 -4.19 -5.95
N ASN A 470 5.72 -4.68 -4.72
CA ASN A 470 6.80 -4.90 -3.76
C ASN A 470 7.29 -6.36 -3.64
N ALA A 471 6.77 -7.27 -4.47
CA ALA A 471 7.29 -8.63 -4.67
C ALA A 471 8.81 -8.64 -4.84
N HIS A 472 9.54 -9.40 -4.01
CA HIS A 472 11.02 -9.41 -4.02
C HIS A 472 11.63 -10.79 -4.23
N ILE A 473 10.86 -11.86 -4.02
CA ILE A 473 11.31 -13.23 -4.31
C ILE A 473 11.56 -13.34 -5.82
N HIS A 474 12.58 -14.09 -6.22
CA HIS A 474 12.97 -14.32 -7.63
C HIS A 474 13.16 -13.05 -8.48
N ASN A 475 13.61 -11.94 -7.87
CA ASN A 475 13.83 -10.65 -8.55
C ASN A 475 12.54 -10.07 -9.19
N LEU A 476 11.37 -10.41 -8.65
CA LEU A 476 10.07 -10.01 -9.21
C LEU A 476 9.77 -8.51 -9.07
N LYS A 477 10.60 -7.72 -8.37
CA LYS A 477 10.53 -6.24 -8.41
C LYS A 477 10.64 -5.69 -9.83
N GLN A 478 11.28 -6.44 -10.75
CA GLN A 478 11.37 -6.08 -12.17
C GLN A 478 10.01 -6.11 -12.90
N ARG A 479 8.94 -6.62 -12.28
CA ARG A 479 7.55 -6.41 -12.73
C ARG A 479 7.22 -4.93 -12.94
N LEU A 480 7.83 -4.03 -12.16
CA LEU A 480 7.72 -2.58 -12.37
C LEU A 480 8.15 -2.10 -13.78
N VAL A 481 8.96 -2.89 -14.47
CA VAL A 481 9.44 -2.62 -15.82
C VAL A 481 8.61 -3.38 -16.84
N TRP A 482 8.52 -4.71 -16.73
CA TRP A 482 7.94 -5.54 -17.79
C TRP A 482 6.41 -5.69 -17.73
N TRP A 483 5.75 -5.41 -16.60
CA TRP A 483 4.27 -5.34 -16.55
C TRP A 483 3.73 -3.97 -16.96
N TRP A 484 4.53 -2.92 -16.83
CA TRP A 484 4.11 -1.57 -17.20
C TRP A 484 3.52 -1.46 -18.62
N PRO A 485 4.17 -1.96 -19.70
CA PRO A 485 3.61 -1.88 -21.04
C PRO A 485 2.43 -2.83 -21.29
N ARG A 486 2.11 -3.73 -20.34
CA ARG A 486 1.01 -4.70 -20.45
C ARG A 486 -0.29 -4.21 -19.80
N MET A 487 -0.26 -3.07 -19.09
CA MET A 487 -1.45 -2.51 -18.47
C MET A 487 -2.40 -1.96 -19.53
N TRP A 488 -3.71 -2.14 -19.36
CA TRP A 488 -4.71 -1.75 -20.36
C TRP A 488 -4.66 -0.26 -20.76
N PHE A 489 -4.31 0.63 -19.83
CA PHE A 489 -4.26 2.07 -20.08
C PHE A 489 -2.99 2.50 -20.82
N PHE A 490 -1.97 1.64 -20.86
CA PHE A 490 -0.63 2.02 -21.31
C PHE A 490 -0.61 2.53 -22.75
N PRO A 491 -1.24 1.86 -23.75
CA PRO A 491 -1.27 2.34 -25.13
C PRO A 491 -1.95 3.71 -25.30
N HIS A 492 -2.80 4.09 -24.35
CA HIS A 492 -3.62 5.31 -24.39
C HIS A 492 -3.19 6.35 -23.36
N LEU A 493 -2.11 6.09 -22.60
CA LEU A 493 -1.81 6.82 -21.38
C LEU A 493 -1.61 8.32 -21.63
N ARG A 494 -0.87 8.68 -22.68
CA ARG A 494 -0.63 10.07 -23.06
C ARG A 494 -1.93 10.82 -23.33
N GLU A 495 -2.83 10.21 -24.11
CA GLU A 495 -4.08 10.83 -24.52
C GLU A 495 -5.07 10.92 -23.36
N LEU A 496 -5.15 9.88 -22.52
CA LEU A 496 -5.99 9.87 -21.31
C LEU A 496 -5.57 10.98 -20.34
N VAL A 497 -4.28 11.09 -20.04
CA VAL A 497 -3.75 12.15 -19.15
C VAL A 497 -4.04 13.53 -19.72
N THR A 498 -3.79 13.72 -21.01
CA THR A 498 -4.02 15.01 -21.70
C THR A 498 -5.50 15.38 -21.65
N THR A 499 -6.39 14.44 -21.95
CA THR A 499 -7.84 14.63 -21.95
C THR A 499 -8.36 14.97 -20.55
N GLN A 500 -7.88 14.28 -19.52
CA GLN A 500 -8.27 14.55 -18.13
C GLN A 500 -7.84 15.96 -17.69
N LEU A 501 -6.59 16.34 -17.95
CA LEU A 501 -6.07 17.65 -17.56
C LEU A 501 -6.69 18.80 -18.35
N LYS A 502 -7.26 18.55 -19.53
CA LYS A 502 -7.98 19.56 -20.34
C LYS A 502 -9.48 19.69 -20.02
N GLU A 503 -10.07 18.82 -19.19
CA GLU A 503 -11.51 18.81 -18.94
C GLU A 503 -12.06 20.13 -18.35
N PRO A 504 -12.99 20.85 -18.98
CA PRO A 504 -13.33 22.22 -18.57
C PRO A 504 -13.92 22.31 -17.15
N ARG A 505 -14.57 21.26 -16.65
CA ARG A 505 -15.21 21.21 -15.34
C ARG A 505 -14.92 19.89 -14.66
N GLN A 506 -14.96 19.87 -13.34
CA GLN A 506 -14.80 18.63 -12.62
C GLN A 506 -16.08 17.81 -12.69
N SER A 507 -15.95 16.54 -13.05
CA SER A 507 -17.01 15.55 -12.91
C SER A 507 -16.98 14.95 -11.48
N PRO A 508 -18.13 14.53 -10.92
CA PRO A 508 -18.16 13.78 -9.67
C PRO A 508 -17.31 12.51 -9.79
N LEU A 509 -16.49 12.24 -8.78
CA LEU A 509 -15.62 11.07 -8.72
C LEU A 509 -16.40 9.78 -8.45
N GLY A 510 -17.52 9.91 -7.73
CA GLY A 510 -18.41 8.81 -7.40
C GLY A 510 -19.58 9.29 -6.56
N ARG A 511 -20.62 8.46 -6.49
CA ARG A 511 -21.82 8.68 -5.68
C ARG A 511 -22.10 7.42 -4.89
N VAL A 512 -22.26 7.55 -3.58
CA VAL A 512 -22.49 6.41 -2.68
C VAL A 512 -23.62 6.76 -1.72
N GLU A 513 -24.54 5.82 -1.50
CA GLU A 513 -25.56 5.94 -0.46
C GLU A 513 -24.93 5.62 0.90
N THR A 514 -25.11 6.53 1.87
CA THR A 514 -24.60 6.39 3.24
C THR A 514 -25.75 6.50 4.23
N LEU A 515 -25.50 6.14 5.50
CA LEU A 515 -26.50 6.27 6.58
C LEU A 515 -26.97 7.72 6.77
N GLU A 516 -26.11 8.72 6.46
CA GLU A 516 -26.40 10.15 6.61
C GLU A 516 -27.08 10.76 5.38
N GLY A 517 -27.18 10.02 4.28
CA GLY A 517 -27.69 10.48 2.99
C GLY A 517 -26.79 10.10 1.81
N ARG A 518 -27.00 10.77 0.68
CA ARG A 518 -26.24 10.49 -0.55
C ARG A 518 -24.96 11.30 -0.57
N ALA A 519 -23.81 10.63 -0.46
CA ALA A 519 -22.51 11.26 -0.60
C ALA A 519 -22.12 11.39 -2.08
N VAL A 520 -21.71 12.58 -2.49
CA VAL A 520 -21.13 12.88 -3.81
C VAL A 520 -19.70 13.34 -3.60
N TYR A 521 -18.75 12.61 -4.20
CA TYR A 521 -17.32 12.84 -4.03
C TYR A 521 -16.74 13.70 -5.14
N TRP A 522 -15.85 14.60 -4.75
CA TRP A 522 -15.18 15.55 -5.61
C TRP A 522 -13.67 15.63 -5.27
N GLY A 523 -12.82 16.04 -6.20
CA GLY A 523 -11.49 16.56 -5.88
C GLY A 523 -11.56 17.95 -5.23
N LEU A 524 -10.39 18.44 -4.80
CA LEU A 524 -10.21 19.83 -4.36
C LEU A 524 -10.40 20.83 -5.51
N ALA A 525 -10.55 22.12 -5.20
CA ALA A 525 -10.81 23.15 -6.22
C ALA A 525 -9.78 23.16 -7.36
N ALA A 526 -8.49 23.00 -7.03
CA ALA A 526 -7.39 22.89 -7.99
C ALA A 526 -7.08 21.42 -8.36
N TYR A 527 -8.11 20.61 -8.62
CA TYR A 527 -8.01 19.15 -8.86
C TYR A 527 -7.08 18.73 -10.01
N LYS A 528 -6.79 19.63 -10.95
CA LYS A 528 -5.89 19.36 -12.08
C LYS A 528 -4.45 19.74 -11.82
N GLU A 529 -4.22 20.65 -10.87
CA GLU A 529 -2.89 21.19 -10.66
C GLU A 529 -1.99 20.16 -10.02
N ILE A 530 -0.83 19.92 -10.63
CA ILE A 530 0.24 19.13 -10.03
C ILE A 530 0.82 19.97 -8.90
N ARG A 531 0.69 19.49 -7.66
CA ARG A 531 1.02 20.25 -6.46
C ARG A 531 1.86 19.42 -5.50
N ARG A 532 2.76 20.11 -4.80
CA ARG A 532 3.54 19.56 -3.69
C ARG A 532 3.17 20.30 -2.41
N PHE A 533 2.94 19.56 -1.34
CA PHE A 533 2.79 20.18 -0.03
C PHE A 533 4.16 20.49 0.58
N MET A 534 4.34 21.73 1.00
CA MET A 534 5.57 22.22 1.62
C MET A 534 5.30 22.57 3.09
N PRO A 535 5.61 21.67 4.05
CA PRO A 535 5.24 21.87 5.47
C PRO A 535 5.78 23.17 6.08
N LYS A 536 7.01 23.56 5.72
CA LYS A 536 7.61 24.83 6.18
C LYS A 536 6.86 26.06 5.71
N GLN A 537 6.23 25.98 4.53
CA GLN A 537 5.46 27.07 3.94
C GLN A 537 3.97 26.98 4.30
N LYS A 538 3.52 25.84 4.87
CA LYS A 538 2.11 25.52 5.11
C LYS A 538 1.25 25.82 3.88
N ALA A 539 1.69 25.34 2.72
CA ALA A 539 1.07 25.64 1.45
C ALA A 539 1.27 24.52 0.44
N LEU A 540 0.34 24.46 -0.53
CA LEU A 540 0.49 23.68 -1.75
C LEU A 540 1.18 24.55 -2.81
N VAL A 541 2.32 24.08 -3.29
CA VAL A 541 3.11 24.75 -4.33
C VAL A 541 2.89 24.03 -5.65
N LYS A 542 2.48 24.78 -6.67
CA LYS A 542 2.36 24.27 -8.05
C LYS A 542 3.70 23.77 -8.57
N THR A 543 3.67 22.68 -9.32
CA THR A 543 4.82 22.07 -9.99
C THR A 543 4.38 21.54 -11.36
N ASP A 544 5.31 20.95 -12.11
CA ASP A 544 5.06 20.32 -13.40
C ASP A 544 5.61 18.88 -13.45
N PHE A 545 5.28 18.17 -14.54
CA PHE A 545 5.76 16.81 -14.79
C PHE A 545 7.28 16.74 -14.92
N GLU A 546 7.92 17.73 -15.54
CA GLU A 546 9.38 17.76 -15.68
C GLU A 546 10.07 17.74 -14.30
N SER A 547 9.56 18.52 -13.35
CA SER A 547 10.08 18.63 -11.99
C SER A 547 9.89 17.38 -11.15
N ILE A 548 8.86 16.56 -11.41
CA ILE A 548 8.53 15.37 -10.60
C ILE A 548 8.96 14.06 -11.25
N CYS A 549 9.04 14.00 -12.58
CA CYS A 549 9.31 12.77 -13.32
C CYS A 549 10.81 12.63 -13.64
N GLN A 550 11.51 13.73 -13.91
CA GLN A 550 12.89 13.68 -14.39
C GLN A 550 13.90 13.61 -13.24
N SER A 551 14.42 12.40 -12.95
CA SER A 551 15.46 12.22 -11.94
C SER A 551 16.84 12.73 -12.39
N ASN A 552 17.69 13.12 -11.44
CA ASN A 552 19.07 13.55 -11.74
C ASN A 552 19.89 12.49 -12.47
N TRP A 553 19.67 11.21 -12.14
CA TRP A 553 20.32 10.10 -12.83
C TRP A 553 19.85 9.98 -14.28
N ALA A 554 18.54 10.08 -14.53
CA ALA A 554 17.98 10.03 -15.88
C ALA A 554 18.52 11.19 -16.73
N LYS A 555 18.65 12.40 -16.16
CA LYS A 555 19.31 13.55 -16.83
C LYS A 555 20.75 13.21 -17.22
N LYS A 556 21.55 12.65 -16.30
CA LYS A 556 22.94 12.25 -16.57
C LYS A 556 23.04 11.20 -17.67
N LYS A 557 22.08 10.29 -17.75
CA LYS A 557 21.99 9.24 -18.78
C LYS A 557 21.33 9.70 -20.08
N LYS A 558 20.98 10.99 -20.21
CA LYS A 558 20.24 11.55 -21.34
C LYS A 558 18.95 10.78 -21.67
N ARG A 559 18.32 10.21 -20.63
CA ARG A 559 17.07 9.47 -20.75
C ARG A 559 15.94 10.37 -20.30
N ASN A 560 15.00 10.66 -21.19
CA ASN A 560 13.86 11.48 -20.84
C ASN A 560 12.81 10.63 -20.11
N TRP A 561 12.11 11.23 -19.16
CA TRP A 561 11.09 10.52 -18.39
C TRP A 561 9.93 10.04 -19.26
N TRP A 562 9.54 10.81 -20.29
CA TRP A 562 8.43 10.45 -21.18
C TRP A 562 8.74 9.20 -22.02
N ASP A 563 10.01 9.00 -22.40
CA ASP A 563 10.45 7.79 -23.13
C ASP A 563 10.33 6.52 -22.26
N VAL A 564 10.35 6.66 -20.93
CA VAL A 564 10.20 5.56 -19.97
C VAL A 564 8.75 5.31 -19.58
N VAL A 565 7.97 6.40 -19.49
CA VAL A 565 6.60 6.34 -19.00
C VAL A 565 5.63 5.98 -20.12
N PHE A 566 5.74 6.60 -21.30
CA PHE A 566 4.83 6.34 -22.40
C PHE A 566 5.34 5.27 -23.37
N MET A 567 6.65 5.25 -23.65
CA MET A 567 7.29 4.35 -24.63
C MET A 567 6.57 4.29 -25.99
N ASP A 568 6.01 5.41 -26.42
CA ASP A 568 5.16 5.54 -27.62
C ASP A 568 5.89 6.12 -28.83
N GLY A 569 7.12 6.62 -28.65
CA GLY A 569 7.89 7.26 -29.73
C GLY A 569 7.43 8.68 -30.08
N GLU A 570 6.40 9.22 -29.41
CA GLU A 570 5.82 10.55 -29.66
C GLU A 570 6.67 11.70 -29.08
N GLY A 571 7.75 11.36 -28.38
CA GLY A 571 8.68 12.32 -27.78
C GLY A 571 8.06 13.14 -26.65
N THR A 572 8.48 14.40 -26.54
CA THR A 572 8.22 15.27 -25.39
C THR A 572 6.73 15.40 -25.09
N PHE A 573 6.37 15.25 -23.82
CA PHE A 573 5.01 15.46 -23.35
C PHE A 573 4.67 16.96 -23.27
N LYS A 574 3.66 17.38 -24.03
CA LYS A 574 3.16 18.76 -24.07
C LYS A 574 1.67 18.75 -23.71
N LEU A 575 1.30 19.52 -22.69
CA LEU A 575 -0.09 19.70 -22.26
C LEU A 575 -0.79 20.74 -23.12
#